data_AF-A0A2Z5BSW8-F1
#
_entry.id   AF-A0A2Z5BSW8-F1
#
_cell.length_a   1.000
_cell.length_b   1.000
_cell.length_c   1.000
_cell.angle_alpha   90.00
_cell.angle_beta   90.00
_cell.angle_gamma   90.00
#
_symmetry.space_group_name_H-M   'P 1'
#
loop_
_entity.id
_entity.type
_entity.pdbx_description
1 polymer ?
#
loop_
_entity_poly.entity_id
_entity_poly.type
_entity_poly.pdbx_seq_one_letter_code
_entity_poly.pdbx_strand_id
1 'polypeptide(L)'
;MSTLDDHYIQFEGSDDLDFVPVVDVDLGESYEWDEFHAWYSPSRRAYFWASGAGCSCNSFADDLRSLDDFENGRARADVMAALNRYFDGQYYDRSQQRADALYTVNAFRPTEATR
;
A
#
# COMPACT_ATOMS: atom_id res chain seq x y z
N MET A 1 -10.94 -1.19 -15.03
CA MET A 1 -10.96 -0.83 -13.60
C MET A 1 -10.78 -2.13 -12.86
N SER A 2 -9.53 -2.48 -12.55
CA SER A 2 -9.26 -3.65 -11.71
C SER A 2 -9.70 -3.28 -10.31
N THR A 3 -10.64 -4.04 -9.76
CA THR A 3 -10.96 -4.03 -8.35
C THR A 3 -9.67 -4.36 -7.61
N LEU A 4 -9.30 -3.51 -6.65
CA LEU A 4 -8.26 -3.80 -5.67
C LEU A 4 -8.81 -4.96 -4.83
N ASP A 5 -8.61 -6.18 -5.30
CA ASP A 5 -9.13 -7.37 -4.64
C ASP A 5 -8.42 -7.54 -3.29
N ASP A 6 -9.20 -7.96 -2.29
CA ASP A 6 -8.87 -8.23 -0.88
C ASP A 6 -7.79 -9.32 -0.67
N HIS A 7 -6.89 -9.52 -1.62
CA HIS A 7 -5.91 -10.61 -1.64
C HIS A 7 -4.69 -10.36 -0.75
N TYR A 8 -4.36 -9.10 -0.43
CA TYR A 8 -3.16 -8.78 0.34
C TYR A 8 -3.36 -8.76 1.86
N ILE A 9 -4.60 -8.74 2.33
CA ILE A 9 -4.93 -8.58 3.75
C ILE A 9 -5.68 -9.83 4.21
N GLN A 10 -4.96 -10.94 4.33
CA GLN A 10 -5.52 -12.22 4.76
C GLN A 10 -4.71 -12.76 5.93
N PHE A 11 -4.94 -12.20 7.12
CA PHE A 11 -4.29 -12.64 8.35
C PHE A 11 -5.25 -12.68 9.53
N GLU A 12 -4.91 -13.41 10.58
CA GLU A 12 -5.78 -13.56 11.76
C GLU A 12 -6.09 -12.18 12.38
N GLY A 13 -7.38 -11.82 12.44
CA GLY A 13 -7.82 -10.49 12.90
C GLY A 13 -7.93 -9.42 11.81
N SER A 14 -7.67 -9.76 10.54
CA SER A 14 -7.93 -8.84 9.41
C SER A 14 -9.42 -8.58 9.18
N ASP A 15 -10.29 -9.51 9.60
CA ASP A 15 -11.75 -9.36 9.50
C ASP A 15 -12.29 -8.17 10.33
N ASP A 16 -11.55 -7.74 11.34
CA ASP A 16 -11.87 -6.56 12.17
C ASP A 16 -11.32 -5.25 11.56
N LEU A 17 -10.63 -5.33 10.43
CA LEU A 17 -10.02 -4.19 9.75
C LEU A 17 -10.83 -3.84 8.51
N ASP A 18 -11.51 -2.71 8.59
CA ASP A 18 -12.25 -2.09 7.48
C ASP A 18 -11.29 -1.39 6.50
N PHE A 19 -10.29 -2.12 6.01
CA PHE A 19 -9.28 -1.56 5.12
C PHE A 19 -9.86 -1.18 3.75
N VAL A 20 -9.71 0.09 3.42
CA VAL A 20 -10.05 0.65 2.12
C VAL A 20 -8.74 0.95 1.38
N PRO A 21 -8.52 0.35 0.20
CA PRO A 21 -7.34 0.62 -0.61
C PRO A 21 -7.18 2.11 -0.92
N VAL A 22 -5.97 2.62 -0.76
CA VAL A 22 -5.60 4.02 -1.05
C VAL A 22 -4.74 4.10 -2.29
N VAL A 23 -3.65 3.32 -2.34
CA VAL A 23 -2.75 3.24 -3.49
C VAL A 23 -2.12 1.86 -3.56
N ASP A 24 -1.87 1.42 -4.78
CA ASP A 24 -1.18 0.20 -5.16
C ASP A 24 -0.13 0.61 -6.20
N VAL A 25 1.12 0.22 -5.95
CA VAL A 25 2.24 0.45 -6.85
C VAL A 25 2.95 -0.88 -7.03
N ASP A 26 2.90 -1.39 -8.26
CA ASP A 26 3.67 -2.56 -8.71
C ASP A 26 4.74 -2.10 -9.71
N LEU A 27 6.01 -2.30 -9.33
CA LEU A 27 7.19 -2.05 -10.15
C LEU A 27 7.92 -3.34 -10.51
N GLY A 28 7.36 -4.50 -10.18
CA GLY A 28 7.92 -5.80 -10.44
C GLY A 28 8.17 -6.04 -11.93
N GLU A 29 9.23 -6.79 -12.22
CA GLU A 29 9.59 -7.15 -13.59
C GLU A 29 9.87 -8.66 -13.67
N SER A 30 9.21 -9.32 -14.63
CA SER A 30 9.40 -10.74 -14.94
C SER A 30 9.18 -11.70 -13.76
N TYR A 31 10.25 -12.08 -13.06
CA TYR A 31 10.24 -13.03 -11.95
C TYR A 31 10.52 -12.36 -10.61
N GLU A 32 10.48 -11.04 -10.56
CA GLU A 32 10.67 -10.23 -9.36
C GLU A 32 9.43 -9.38 -9.14
N TRP A 33 9.03 -9.24 -7.88
CA TRP A 33 8.00 -8.30 -7.45
C TRP A 33 8.68 -7.20 -6.65
N ASP A 34 8.19 -5.97 -6.81
CA ASP A 34 8.61 -4.80 -6.03
C ASP A 34 7.39 -3.89 -5.90
N GLU A 35 6.82 -3.85 -4.70
CA GLU A 35 5.48 -3.35 -4.49
C GLU A 35 5.40 -2.40 -3.30
N PHE A 36 4.53 -1.41 -3.40
CA PHE A 36 4.09 -0.56 -2.29
C PHE A 36 2.58 -0.48 -2.28
N HIS A 37 1.98 -0.78 -1.13
CA HIS A 37 0.55 -0.74 -0.94
C HIS A 37 0.20 0.09 0.28
N ALA A 38 -0.88 0.87 0.18
CA ALA A 38 -1.44 1.56 1.34
C ALA A 38 -2.96 1.44 1.39
N TRP A 39 -3.46 1.37 2.61
CA TRP A 39 -4.86 1.28 2.97
C TRP A 39 -5.20 2.31 4.03
N TYR A 40 -6.49 2.60 4.15
CA TYR A 40 -7.04 3.41 5.22
C TYR A 40 -8.11 2.60 5.95
N SER A 41 -8.06 2.57 7.28
CA SER A 41 -9.13 2.01 8.12
C SER A 41 -9.99 3.15 8.65
N PRO A 42 -11.25 3.30 8.21
CA PRO A 42 -12.19 4.27 8.78
C PRO A 42 -12.44 4.08 10.28
N SER A 43 -12.58 2.85 10.75
CA SER A 43 -12.82 2.54 12.17
C SER A 43 -11.66 2.97 13.07
N ARG A 44 -10.42 2.84 12.58
CA ARG A 44 -9.20 3.26 13.29
C ARG A 44 -8.78 4.69 12.98
N ARG A 45 -9.35 5.29 11.93
CA ARG A 45 -8.99 6.60 11.38
C ARG A 45 -7.50 6.75 11.13
N ALA A 46 -6.91 5.71 10.56
CA ALA A 46 -5.47 5.59 10.35
C ALA A 46 -5.18 4.96 8.98
N TYR A 47 -4.04 5.35 8.43
CA TYR A 47 -3.44 4.75 7.26
C TYR A 47 -2.48 3.64 7.69
N PHE A 48 -2.43 2.60 6.86
CA PHE A 48 -1.54 1.45 6.99
C PHE A 48 -0.86 1.27 5.64
N TRP A 49 0.43 0.97 5.63
CA TRP A 49 1.16 0.72 4.39
C TRP A 49 2.25 -0.29 4.63
N ALA A 50 2.60 -0.98 3.54
CA ALA A 50 3.73 -1.88 3.50
C ALA A 50 4.35 -1.83 2.11
N SER A 51 5.64 -2.12 2.05
CA SER A 51 6.38 -2.25 0.80
C SER A 51 7.39 -3.37 0.93
N GLY A 52 7.71 -4.01 -0.18
CA GLY A 52 8.73 -5.03 -0.22
C GLY A 52 9.12 -5.36 -1.64
N ALA A 53 10.17 -6.16 -1.76
CA ALA A 53 10.57 -6.76 -3.02
C ALA A 53 10.98 -8.21 -2.80
N GLY A 54 10.81 -9.04 -3.82
CA GLY A 54 11.16 -10.45 -3.76
C GLY A 54 11.14 -11.10 -5.14
N CYS A 55 11.11 -12.43 -5.15
CA CYS A 55 11.11 -13.22 -6.38
C CYS A 55 9.80 -14.00 -6.52
N SER A 56 9.51 -14.50 -7.72
CA SER A 56 8.25 -15.18 -8.07
C SER A 56 7.95 -16.45 -7.26
N CYS A 57 8.85 -16.88 -6.38
CA CYS A 57 8.64 -18.01 -5.47
C CYS A 57 7.72 -17.64 -4.29
N ASN A 58 7.61 -16.36 -3.96
CA ASN A 58 6.67 -15.79 -3.00
C ASN A 58 5.94 -14.60 -3.63
N SER A 59 5.02 -14.04 -2.86
CA SER A 59 4.26 -12.85 -3.20
C SER A 59 4.37 -11.83 -2.07
N PHE A 60 4.06 -10.58 -2.36
CA PHE A 60 3.95 -9.52 -1.37
C PHE A 60 3.00 -9.90 -0.20
N ALA A 61 1.91 -10.61 -0.49
CA ALA A 61 0.95 -11.07 0.53
C ALA A 61 1.56 -12.07 1.52
N ASP A 62 2.55 -12.87 1.11
CA ASP A 62 3.14 -13.91 1.97
C ASP A 62 3.95 -13.33 3.16
N ASP A 63 4.33 -12.06 3.05
CA ASP A 63 5.10 -11.30 4.04
C ASP A 63 4.20 -10.48 4.99
N LEU A 64 2.89 -10.38 4.73
CA LEU A 64 1.93 -9.64 5.54
C LEU A 64 1.06 -10.58 6.39
N ARG A 65 1.52 -10.93 7.59
CA ARG A 65 0.89 -11.95 8.45
C ARG A 65 0.21 -11.39 9.69
N SER A 66 0.36 -10.10 9.94
CA SER A 66 -0.18 -9.42 11.10
C SER A 66 -0.20 -7.91 10.90
N LEU A 67 -0.93 -7.20 11.76
CA LEU A 67 -0.90 -5.73 11.81
C LEU A 67 0.49 -5.14 12.09
N ASP A 68 1.37 -5.89 12.74
CA ASP A 68 2.72 -5.43 13.10
C ASP A 68 3.66 -5.40 11.88
N ASP A 69 3.28 -6.07 10.79
CA ASP A 69 4.02 -6.06 9.52
C ASP A 69 3.76 -4.77 8.70
N PHE A 70 2.77 -3.97 9.12
CA PHE A 70 2.44 -2.69 8.49
C PHE A 70 3.08 -1.53 9.25
N GLU A 71 3.67 -0.61 8.50
CA GLU A 71 3.83 0.75 9.00
C GLU A 71 2.45 1.43 9.06
N ASN A 72 2.28 2.39 9.98
CA ASN A 72 1.02 3.12 10.12
C ASN A 72 1.20 4.58 10.52
N GLY A 73 0.17 5.39 10.26
CA GLY A 73 0.16 6.82 10.48
C GLY A 73 -1.25 7.40 10.45
N ARG A 74 -1.42 8.59 11.03
CA ARG A 74 -2.75 9.25 11.10
C ARG A 74 -2.92 10.32 10.04
N ALA A 75 -1.82 10.81 9.48
CA ALA A 75 -1.86 11.84 8.47
C ALA A 75 -1.58 11.25 7.09
N ARG A 76 -2.27 11.75 6.07
CA ARG A 76 -1.96 11.45 4.67
C ARG A 76 -0.51 11.77 4.31
N ALA A 77 0.07 12.78 4.95
CA ALA A 77 1.47 13.14 4.77
C ALA A 77 2.45 12.01 5.16
N ASP A 78 2.06 11.14 6.11
CA ASP A 78 2.88 10.00 6.54
C ASP A 78 3.01 8.97 5.41
N VAL A 79 1.89 8.64 4.76
CA VAL A 79 1.86 7.76 3.57
C VAL A 79 2.64 8.37 2.42
N MET A 80 2.45 9.67 2.15
CA MET A 80 3.19 10.35 1.09
C MET A 80 4.70 10.35 1.36
N ALA A 81 5.13 10.51 2.61
CA ALA A 81 6.54 10.42 2.97
C ALA A 81 7.08 8.99 2.79
N ALA A 82 6.32 7.97 3.19
CA ALA A 82 6.69 6.57 2.98
C ALA A 82 6.81 6.23 1.49
N LEU A 83 5.84 6.64 0.68
CA LEU A 83 5.85 6.44 -0.77
C LEU A 83 7.04 7.14 -1.44
N ASN A 84 7.39 8.36 -1.00
CA ASN A 84 8.59 9.04 -1.48
C ASN A 84 9.86 8.26 -1.11
N ARG A 85 9.99 7.77 0.12
CA ARG A 85 11.13 6.93 0.55
C ARG A 85 11.23 5.65 -0.29
N TYR A 86 10.11 5.01 -0.59
CA TYR A 86 10.05 3.85 -1.47
C TYR A 86 10.62 4.17 -2.86
N PHE A 87 10.14 5.25 -3.51
CA PHE A 87 10.66 5.66 -4.82
C PHE A 87 12.10 6.16 -4.80
N ASP A 88 12.57 6.77 -3.72
CA ASP A 88 13.96 7.21 -3.59
C ASP A 88 14.94 6.02 -3.49
N GLY A 89 14.44 4.83 -3.10
CA GLY A 89 15.20 3.58 -3.07
C GLY A 89 15.26 2.85 -4.41
N GLN A 90 14.52 3.31 -5.42
CA GLN A 90 14.41 2.63 -6.72
C GLN A 90 15.64 2.85 -7.59
N TYR A 91 16.08 1.79 -8.28
CA TYR A 91 17.26 1.86 -9.15
C TYR A 91 16.98 2.64 -10.44
N TYR A 92 15.80 2.43 -11.04
CA TYR A 92 15.40 3.09 -12.27
C TYR A 92 14.64 4.39 -12.00
N ASP A 93 14.68 5.30 -12.96
CA ASP A 93 13.82 6.49 -12.92
C ASP A 93 12.36 6.08 -13.09
N ARG A 94 11.58 6.31 -12.04
CA ARG A 94 10.14 6.06 -11.95
C ARG A 94 9.35 7.36 -11.72
N SER A 95 9.86 8.50 -12.21
CA SER A 95 9.28 9.83 -11.94
C SER A 95 7.80 9.95 -12.28
N GLN A 96 7.34 9.31 -13.36
CA GLN A 96 5.93 9.32 -13.75
C GLN A 96 5.07 8.49 -12.77
N GLN A 97 5.48 7.25 -12.49
CA GLN A 97 4.80 6.38 -11.53
C GLN A 97 4.75 7.02 -10.13
N ARG A 98 5.84 7.69 -9.72
CA ARG A 98 5.91 8.47 -8.48
C ARG A 98 4.87 9.59 -8.46
N ALA A 99 4.80 10.39 -9.51
CA ALA A 99 3.83 11.48 -9.60
C ALA A 99 2.38 10.97 -9.54
N ASP A 100 2.09 9.89 -10.25
CA ASP A 100 0.75 9.28 -10.31
C ASP A 100 0.36 8.69 -8.95
N ALA A 101 1.25 7.96 -8.29
CA ALA A 101 1.00 7.39 -6.98
C ALA A 101 0.80 8.47 -5.89
N LEU A 102 1.63 9.51 -5.89
CA LEU A 102 1.47 10.65 -4.97
C LEU A 102 0.17 11.41 -5.22
N TYR A 103 -0.24 11.57 -6.47
CA TYR A 103 -1.52 12.18 -6.83
C TYR A 103 -2.68 11.34 -6.29
N THR A 104 -2.65 10.02 -6.49
CA THR A 104 -3.67 9.08 -5.99
C THR A 104 -3.83 9.18 -4.47
N VAL A 105 -2.72 9.12 -3.72
CA VAL A 105 -2.75 9.29 -2.25
C VAL A 105 -3.35 10.65 -1.89
N ASN A 106 -2.91 11.74 -2.52
CA ASN A 106 -3.40 13.10 -2.23
C ASN A 106 -4.89 13.29 -2.58
N ALA A 107 -5.37 12.61 -3.62
CA ALA A 107 -6.76 12.65 -4.07
C ALA A 107 -7.69 11.85 -3.16
N PHE A 108 -7.19 10.83 -2.45
CA PHE A 108 -8.00 10.00 -1.55
C PHE A 108 -8.76 10.82 -0.49
N ARG A 109 -10.02 10.44 -0.23
CA ARG A 109 -10.94 11.09 0.69
C ARG A 109 -11.48 10.09 1.72
N PRO A 110 -10.93 10.09 2.96
CA PRO A 110 -11.36 9.20 4.04
C PRO A 110 -12.86 9.21 4.34
N THR A 111 -13.53 10.36 4.16
CA THR A 111 -14.95 10.52 4.48
C THR A 111 -15.89 9.77 3.53
N GLU A 112 -15.43 9.48 2.31
CA GLU A 112 -16.19 8.73 1.31
C GLU A 112 -16.06 7.21 1.54
N ALA A 113 -15.01 6.78 2.25
CA ALA A 113 -14.73 5.40 2.61
C ALA A 113 -15.57 4.85 3.78
N THR A 114 -16.37 5.71 4.44
CA THR A 114 -17.20 5.38 5.63
C THR A 114 -18.65 4.98 5.31
N ARG A 115 -19.03 4.81 4.03
CA ARG A 115 -20.42 4.57 3.60
C ARG A 115 -20.73 3.13 3.25
#